data_AF-A0A381TEQ8-F1
#
_entry.id   AF-A0A381TEQ8-F1
#
_cell.length_a   1.000
_cell.length_b   1.000
_cell.length_c   1.000
_cell.angle_alpha   90.00
_cell.angle_beta   90.00
_cell.angle_gamma   90.00
#
_symmetry.space_group_name_H-M   'P 1'
#
loop_
_entity.id
_entity.type
_entity.pdbx_description
1 polymer ?
#
loop_
_entity_poly.entity_id
_entity_poly.type
_entity_poly.pdbx_seq_one_letter_code
_entity_poly.pdbx_strand_id
1 'polypeptide(L)'
;MIGKNSFLGKILDRDIKSIEVIIHMGACSSTTETDENFLTKNNYHYTRHLATCALEKNIRFIYASSAATYGNGEMGYSDDESKLKTLKPLNFYGESKHKFDLWAESQGILDRVVGLKYFNIFGPNEYHKENMQSMVRKGFIQAREKNKIRLFKSYRKEYQDGEQERDFLYIKDAVNMTLFFLDHPKIGGIFNIGAGRARNWNDLATTIFKAMGREPQIEYISMPETIIQQYQYHTYAEIQKIRDAGYTQPITSLEEGITDYVKNYLLPNKRLGS
;
A
#
# COMPACT_ATOMS: atom_id res chain seq x y z
N MET A 1 4.31 12.45 22.38
CA MET A 1 4.34 12.55 20.89
C MET A 1 5.17 13.76 20.53
N ILE A 2 6.20 13.63 19.67
CA ILE A 2 7.03 14.75 19.21
C ILE A 2 6.44 15.23 17.87
N GLY A 3 6.27 16.54 17.68
CA GLY A 3 5.76 17.10 16.43
C GLY A 3 6.72 16.90 15.26
N LYS A 4 6.18 16.79 14.03
CA LYS A 4 6.94 16.49 12.79
C LYS A 4 8.17 17.40 12.59
N ASN A 5 8.02 18.70 12.77
CA ASN A 5 9.11 19.67 12.52
C ASN A 5 10.21 19.58 13.58
N SER A 6 9.83 19.41 14.86
CA SER A 6 10.78 19.20 15.95
C SER A 6 11.56 17.90 15.78
N PHE A 7 10.86 16.82 15.37
CA PHE A 7 11.51 15.55 15.08
C PHE A 7 12.45 15.66 13.88
N LEU A 8 12.05 16.33 12.79
CA LEU A 8 12.92 16.55 11.65
C LEU A 8 14.19 17.33 12.03
N GLY A 9 14.08 18.36 12.87
CA GLY A 9 15.23 19.10 13.38
C GLY A 9 16.24 18.17 14.06
N LYS A 10 15.77 17.32 14.99
CA LYS A 10 16.63 16.32 15.66
C LYS A 10 17.30 15.35 14.69
N ILE A 11 16.63 14.93 13.63
CA ILE A 11 17.21 14.06 12.60
C ILE A 11 18.29 14.79 11.81
N LEU A 12 18.07 16.05 11.44
CA LEU A 12 19.04 16.86 10.73
C LEU A 12 20.28 17.12 11.58
N ASP A 13 20.09 17.39 12.88
CA ASP A 13 21.17 17.64 13.85
C ASP A 13 21.87 16.35 14.34
N ARG A 14 21.41 15.17 13.89
CA ARG A 14 21.84 13.85 14.39
C ARG A 14 21.67 13.70 15.91
N ASP A 15 20.77 14.46 16.52
CA ASP A 15 20.43 14.39 17.94
C ASP A 15 19.29 13.39 18.18
N ILE A 16 19.57 12.14 17.83
CA ILE A 16 18.76 11.00 18.25
C ILE A 16 19.63 10.06 19.08
N LYS A 17 19.15 9.76 20.30
CA LYS A 17 19.77 8.84 21.25
C LYS A 17 18.76 7.74 21.57
N SER A 18 19.25 6.52 21.76
CA SER A 18 18.46 5.37 22.21
C SER A 18 17.33 4.94 21.25
N ILE A 19 17.60 4.92 19.94
CA ILE A 19 16.72 4.34 18.93
C ILE A 19 17.45 3.16 18.27
N GLU A 20 16.82 1.99 18.24
CA GLU A 20 17.36 0.78 17.59
C GLU A 20 16.80 0.58 16.19
N VAL A 21 15.54 1.00 15.98
CA VAL A 21 14.81 0.81 14.73
C VAL A 21 13.96 2.03 14.40
N ILE A 22 13.94 2.41 13.12
CA ILE A 22 13.01 3.39 12.55
C ILE A 22 12.12 2.67 11.53
N ILE A 23 10.82 2.64 11.81
CA ILE A 23 9.77 2.20 10.88
C ILE A 23 9.12 3.46 10.29
N HIS A 24 9.53 3.85 9.09
CA HIS A 24 9.13 5.10 8.44
C HIS A 24 7.91 4.90 7.53
N MET A 25 6.74 5.23 8.07
CA MET A 25 5.45 5.23 7.34
C MET A 25 5.02 6.64 6.88
N GLY A 26 5.78 7.68 7.22
CA GLY A 26 5.41 9.07 6.99
C GLY A 26 5.53 9.49 5.52
N ALA A 27 4.41 9.82 4.88
CA ALA A 27 4.37 10.37 3.53
C ALA A 27 3.01 11.05 3.27
N CYS A 28 2.95 11.91 2.25
CA CYS A 28 1.70 12.16 1.55
C CYS A 28 1.43 10.91 0.71
N SER A 29 0.31 10.23 0.95
CA SER A 29 -0.07 9.00 0.25
C SER A 29 -1.10 9.21 -0.85
N SER A 30 -1.41 10.46 -1.21
CA SER A 30 -2.39 10.79 -2.24
C SER A 30 -1.78 10.53 -3.63
N THR A 31 -2.38 9.61 -4.40
CA THR A 31 -1.96 9.31 -5.78
C THR A 31 -2.44 10.36 -6.78
N THR A 32 -3.31 11.29 -6.34
CA THR A 32 -3.85 12.38 -7.15
C THR A 32 -3.20 13.73 -6.82
N GLU A 33 -2.19 13.74 -5.95
CA GLU A 33 -1.41 14.95 -5.65
C GLU A 33 -0.59 15.36 -6.87
N THR A 34 -0.69 16.64 -7.25
CA THR A 34 -0.06 17.21 -8.44
C THR A 34 1.14 18.11 -8.12
N ASP A 35 1.34 18.48 -6.86
CA ASP A 35 2.51 19.27 -6.44
C ASP A 35 3.76 18.37 -6.28
N GLU A 36 4.55 18.29 -7.35
CA GLU A 36 5.81 17.53 -7.40
C GLU A 36 6.84 18.03 -6.37
N ASN A 37 6.91 19.35 -6.13
CA ASN A 37 7.87 19.93 -5.19
C ASN A 37 7.53 19.54 -3.76
N PHE A 38 6.24 19.59 -3.41
CA PHE A 38 5.74 19.12 -2.13
C PHE A 38 6.04 17.64 -1.93
N LEU A 39 5.74 16.78 -2.92
CA LEU A 39 6.02 15.34 -2.84
C LEU A 39 7.52 15.05 -2.75
N THR A 40 8.34 15.73 -3.54
CA THR A 40 9.81 15.60 -3.47
C THR A 40 10.33 15.98 -2.09
N LYS A 41 9.85 17.08 -1.49
CA LYS A 41 10.24 17.48 -0.14
C LYS A 41 9.75 16.50 0.93
N ASN A 42 8.48 16.15 0.88
CA ASN A 42 7.82 15.42 1.95
C ASN A 42 8.07 13.90 1.89
N ASN A 43 8.05 13.30 0.70
CA ASN A 43 8.18 11.85 0.52
C ASN A 43 9.61 11.40 0.21
N TYR A 44 10.40 12.21 -0.49
CA TYR A 44 11.77 11.85 -0.86
C TYR A 44 12.81 12.44 0.10
N HIS A 45 12.92 13.77 0.20
CA HIS A 45 13.98 14.40 1.01
C HIS A 45 13.89 14.02 2.49
N TYR A 46 12.69 14.06 3.08
CA TYR A 46 12.51 13.63 4.48
C TYR A 46 13.00 12.18 4.69
N THR A 47 12.55 11.26 3.84
CA THR A 47 12.94 9.84 3.90
C THR A 47 14.45 9.66 3.77
N ARG A 48 15.08 10.40 2.86
CA ARG A 48 16.54 10.42 2.70
C ARG A 48 17.26 10.87 3.95
N HIS A 49 16.82 11.97 4.59
CA HIS A 49 17.43 12.45 5.83
C HIS A 49 17.32 11.42 6.97
N LEU A 50 16.17 10.75 7.09
CA LEU A 50 15.98 9.67 8.06
C LEU A 50 16.90 8.48 7.77
N ALA A 51 16.95 8.01 6.52
CA ALA A 51 17.78 6.87 6.13
C ALA A 51 19.26 7.15 6.36
N THR A 52 19.75 8.33 5.98
CA THR A 52 21.14 8.74 6.23
C THR A 52 21.45 8.77 7.72
N CYS A 53 20.61 9.41 8.54
CA CYS A 53 20.79 9.43 10.00
C CYS A 53 20.78 8.02 10.61
N ALA A 54 19.88 7.16 10.13
CA ALA A 54 19.79 5.78 10.58
C ALA A 54 21.07 5.00 10.27
N LEU A 55 21.57 5.08 9.03
CA LEU A 55 22.78 4.38 8.59
C LEU A 55 24.03 4.85 9.33
N GLU A 56 24.19 6.16 9.55
CA GLU A 56 25.33 6.73 10.29
C GLU A 56 25.37 6.26 11.75
N LYS A 57 24.19 6.01 12.35
CA LYS A 57 24.05 5.58 13.74
C LYS A 57 23.85 4.07 13.91
N ASN A 58 23.94 3.29 12.82
CA ASN A 58 23.66 1.86 12.80
C ASN A 58 22.25 1.49 13.33
N ILE A 59 21.28 2.34 13.04
CA ILE A 59 19.86 2.13 13.36
C ILE A 59 19.23 1.38 12.19
N ARG A 60 18.46 0.35 12.49
CA ARG A 60 17.72 -0.41 11.48
C ARG A 60 16.66 0.48 10.82
N PHE A 61 16.64 0.55 9.50
CA PHE A 61 15.71 1.40 8.76
C PHE A 61 14.76 0.56 7.89
N ILE A 62 13.47 0.64 8.19
CA ILE A 62 12.38 0.00 7.44
C ILE A 62 11.48 1.12 6.95
N TYR A 63 11.19 1.19 5.65
CA TYR A 63 10.43 2.30 5.07
C TYR A 63 9.31 1.83 4.14
N ALA A 64 8.23 2.61 4.11
CA ALA A 64 7.13 2.41 3.18
C ALA A 64 7.50 2.93 1.77
N SER A 65 7.69 2.01 0.83
CA SER A 65 7.56 2.26 -0.61
C SER A 65 6.10 2.01 -1.04
N SER A 66 5.84 1.77 -2.33
CA SER A 66 4.50 1.54 -2.85
C SER A 66 4.49 0.68 -4.11
N ALA A 67 3.42 -0.09 -4.30
CA ALA A 67 3.13 -0.72 -5.58
C ALA A 67 2.96 0.29 -6.74
N ALA A 68 2.66 1.57 -6.44
CA ALA A 68 2.63 2.63 -7.45
C ALA A 68 3.96 2.84 -8.18
N THR A 69 5.07 2.35 -7.61
CA THR A 69 6.38 2.36 -8.28
C THR A 69 6.42 1.49 -9.53
N TYR A 70 5.58 0.45 -9.62
CA TYR A 70 5.49 -0.44 -10.79
C TYR A 70 4.78 0.21 -11.99
N GLY A 71 4.17 1.38 -11.80
CA GLY A 71 3.45 2.06 -12.87
C GLY A 71 2.23 1.29 -13.33
N ASN A 72 2.12 1.07 -14.64
CA ASN A 72 1.05 0.29 -15.24
C ASN A 72 1.25 -1.23 -15.14
N GLY A 73 2.41 -1.69 -14.65
CA GLY A 73 2.74 -3.12 -14.52
C GLY A 73 3.27 -3.77 -15.80
N GLU A 74 3.64 -3.02 -16.84
CA GLU A 74 4.24 -3.57 -18.07
C GLU A 74 5.50 -4.41 -17.81
N MET A 75 6.26 -4.07 -16.76
CA MET A 75 7.47 -4.79 -16.35
C MET A 75 7.19 -5.88 -15.31
N GLY A 76 5.92 -6.21 -15.07
CA GLY A 76 5.47 -7.09 -14.00
C GLY A 76 5.47 -6.43 -12.62
N TYR A 77 5.28 -7.25 -11.59
CA TYR A 77 5.19 -6.81 -10.20
C TYR A 77 6.24 -7.48 -9.31
N SER A 78 7.31 -7.95 -9.91
CA SER A 78 8.45 -8.57 -9.23
C SER A 78 9.22 -7.54 -8.40
N ASP A 79 9.54 -7.88 -7.15
CA ASP A 79 10.40 -7.09 -6.25
C ASP A 79 11.89 -7.42 -6.41
N ASP A 80 12.27 -7.98 -7.56
CA ASP A 80 13.65 -8.14 -8.02
C ASP A 80 14.31 -6.77 -8.26
N GLU A 81 15.29 -6.42 -7.42
CA GLU A 81 15.97 -5.13 -7.51
C GLU A 81 16.75 -4.96 -8.82
N SER A 82 17.11 -6.04 -9.53
CA SER A 82 17.79 -5.91 -10.83
C SER A 82 16.91 -5.22 -11.88
N LYS A 83 15.59 -5.21 -11.68
CA LYS A 83 14.61 -4.57 -12.55
C LYS A 83 14.23 -3.17 -12.09
N LEU A 84 14.73 -2.70 -10.95
CA LEU A 84 14.27 -1.47 -10.30
C LEU A 84 14.35 -0.26 -11.25
N LYS A 85 15.45 -0.11 -11.98
CA LYS A 85 15.68 1.01 -12.94
C LYS A 85 14.76 0.99 -14.17
N THR A 86 14.05 -0.11 -14.39
CA THR A 86 13.16 -0.28 -15.55
C THR A 86 11.73 0.18 -15.26
N LEU A 87 11.39 0.39 -13.98
CA LEU A 87 10.06 0.75 -13.55
C LEU A 87 9.71 2.20 -13.96
N LYS A 88 8.44 2.41 -14.30
CA LYS A 88 7.91 3.70 -14.77
C LYS A 88 6.63 4.06 -14.03
N PRO A 89 6.71 4.71 -12.85
CA PRO A 89 5.52 5.11 -12.10
C PRO A 89 4.56 5.98 -12.93
N LEU A 90 3.26 5.91 -12.65
CA LEU A 90 2.22 6.64 -13.41
C LEU A 90 1.83 8.00 -12.82
N ASN A 91 2.34 8.35 -11.64
CA ASN A 91 1.99 9.58 -10.95
C ASN A 91 3.13 10.05 -10.04
N PHE A 92 3.13 11.34 -9.68
CA PHE A 92 4.17 11.95 -8.86
C PHE A 92 4.33 11.30 -7.48
N TYR A 93 3.26 10.73 -6.92
CA TYR A 93 3.38 9.97 -5.68
C TYR A 93 4.26 8.72 -5.88
N GLY A 94 3.95 7.91 -6.89
CA GLY A 94 4.73 6.74 -7.27
C GLY A 94 6.17 7.10 -7.61
N GLU A 95 6.39 8.19 -8.36
CA GLU A 95 7.72 8.73 -8.64
C GLU A 95 8.47 9.12 -7.37
N SER A 96 7.83 9.80 -6.42
CA SER A 96 8.46 10.22 -5.17
C SER A 96 8.95 9.04 -4.32
N LYS A 97 8.19 7.93 -4.32
CA LYS A 97 8.57 6.67 -3.65
C LYS A 97 9.69 5.97 -4.41
N HIS A 98 9.55 5.87 -5.73
CA HIS A 98 10.54 5.22 -6.58
C HIS A 98 11.90 5.94 -6.55
N LYS A 99 11.91 7.27 -6.47
CA LYS A 99 13.12 8.09 -6.33
C LYS A 99 13.93 7.73 -5.09
N PHE A 100 13.26 7.35 -3.99
CA PHE A 100 13.96 6.87 -2.82
C PHE A 100 14.50 5.44 -3.00
N ASP A 101 13.74 4.54 -3.63
CA ASP A 101 14.20 3.18 -3.95
C ASP A 101 15.48 3.23 -4.83
N LEU A 102 15.47 4.05 -5.89
CA LEU A 102 16.64 4.26 -6.76
C LEU A 102 17.80 4.93 -6.02
N TRP A 103 17.52 5.85 -5.10
CA TRP A 103 18.55 6.43 -4.26
C TRP A 103 19.22 5.36 -3.38
N ALA A 104 18.43 4.51 -2.70
CA ALA A 104 18.95 3.43 -1.87
C ALA A 104 19.80 2.42 -2.68
N GLU A 105 19.36 2.08 -3.90
CA GLU A 105 20.15 1.28 -4.83
C GLU A 105 21.48 1.97 -5.19
N SER A 106 21.44 3.24 -5.60
CA SER A 106 22.64 3.99 -5.99
C SER A 106 23.66 4.20 -4.87
N GLN A 107 23.21 4.22 -3.61
CA GLN A 107 24.09 4.29 -2.44
C GLN A 107 24.62 2.93 -2.02
N GLY A 108 24.16 1.83 -2.62
CA GLY A 108 24.55 0.47 -2.26
C GLY A 108 24.13 0.08 -0.85
N ILE A 109 22.96 0.54 -0.40
CA ILE A 109 22.47 0.32 0.98
C ILE A 109 21.28 -0.64 1.06
N LEU A 110 20.84 -1.22 -0.05
CA LEU A 110 19.63 -2.06 -0.10
C LEU A 110 19.71 -3.26 0.85
N ASP A 111 20.87 -3.86 1.03
CA ASP A 111 21.13 -4.94 1.98
C ASP A 111 21.06 -4.49 3.47
N ARG A 112 21.16 -3.18 3.73
CA ARG A 112 21.14 -2.59 5.09
C ARG A 112 19.80 -2.00 5.49
N VAL A 113 18.88 -1.80 4.52
CA VAL A 113 17.55 -1.22 4.74
C VAL A 113 16.46 -2.16 4.24
N VAL A 114 15.21 -1.90 4.60
CA VAL A 114 14.06 -2.64 4.05
C VAL A 114 13.06 -1.68 3.45
N GLY A 115 12.82 -1.82 2.14
CA GLY A 115 11.78 -1.11 1.41
C GLY A 115 10.53 -1.94 1.23
N LEU A 116 9.39 -1.46 1.71
CA LEU A 116 8.12 -2.20 1.69
C LEU A 116 7.17 -1.63 0.64
N LYS A 117 6.99 -2.32 -0.49
CA LYS A 117 6.06 -1.94 -1.56
C LYS A 117 4.66 -2.43 -1.25
N TYR A 118 3.90 -1.60 -0.54
CA TYR A 118 2.52 -1.93 -0.18
C TYR A 118 1.58 -1.89 -1.39
N PHE A 119 0.80 -2.96 -1.54
CA PHE A 119 -0.34 -3.07 -2.46
C PHE A 119 -1.62 -2.51 -1.80
N ASN A 120 -2.82 -2.90 -2.27
CA ASN A 120 -4.06 -2.25 -1.84
C ASN A 120 -4.47 -2.70 -0.43
N ILE A 121 -4.01 -1.96 0.58
CA ILE A 121 -4.36 -2.24 1.98
C ILE A 121 -5.77 -1.74 2.29
N PHE A 122 -6.56 -2.58 2.95
CA PHE A 122 -7.85 -2.20 3.53
C PHE A 122 -7.98 -2.65 4.99
N GLY A 123 -8.85 -1.99 5.77
CA GLY A 123 -9.14 -2.40 7.14
C GLY A 123 -9.38 -1.24 8.11
N PRO A 124 -9.54 -1.53 9.41
CA PRO A 124 -9.85 -0.53 10.42
C PRO A 124 -8.84 0.62 10.49
N ASN A 125 -9.33 1.76 10.98
CA ASN A 125 -8.59 3.01 11.20
C ASN A 125 -8.21 3.82 9.94
N GLU A 126 -8.65 3.44 8.74
CA GLU A 126 -8.39 4.20 7.51
C GLU A 126 -9.29 5.44 7.30
N TYR A 127 -10.15 5.78 8.26
CA TYR A 127 -11.23 6.77 8.09
C TYR A 127 -10.74 8.19 7.77
N HIS A 128 -9.54 8.54 8.24
CA HIS A 128 -8.89 9.83 8.03
C HIS A 128 -8.41 10.06 6.59
N LYS A 129 -8.48 9.04 5.72
CA LYS A 129 -7.99 9.11 4.33
C LYS A 129 -8.95 9.79 3.36
N GLU A 130 -10.15 10.20 3.80
CA GLU A 130 -11.16 10.85 2.95
C GLU A 130 -11.38 10.09 1.62
N ASN A 131 -11.14 10.73 0.47
CA ASN A 131 -11.29 10.13 -0.86
C ASN A 131 -10.25 9.04 -1.16
N MET A 132 -9.18 8.88 -0.37
CA MET A 132 -8.18 7.83 -0.49
C MET A 132 -8.48 6.58 0.36
N GLN A 133 -9.67 6.50 0.96
CA GLN A 133 -10.14 5.28 1.63
C GLN A 133 -10.21 4.08 0.66
N SER A 134 -10.02 2.86 1.20
CA SER A 134 -10.15 1.62 0.44
C SER A 134 -11.51 1.48 -0.22
N MET A 135 -11.55 0.70 -1.31
CA MET A 135 -12.81 0.34 -1.96
C MET A 135 -13.70 -0.52 -1.09
N VAL A 136 -13.16 -1.21 -0.08
CA VAL A 136 -13.97 -1.91 0.94
C VAL A 136 -14.79 -0.91 1.75
N ARG A 137 -14.16 0.15 2.27
CA ARG A 137 -14.87 1.19 3.03
C ARG A 137 -15.85 1.97 2.17
N LYS A 138 -15.43 2.41 0.97
CA LYS A 138 -16.30 3.11 0.02
C LYS A 138 -17.49 2.24 -0.42
N GLY A 139 -17.24 0.97 -0.70
CA GLY A 139 -18.27 -0.02 -1.04
C GLY A 139 -19.26 -0.22 0.09
N PHE A 140 -18.79 -0.35 1.33
CA PHE A 140 -19.66 -0.42 2.51
C PHE A 140 -20.57 0.82 2.64
N ILE A 141 -20.02 2.02 2.46
CA ILE A 141 -20.79 3.27 2.52
C ILE A 141 -21.87 3.27 1.42
N GLN A 142 -21.51 2.95 0.18
CA GLN A 142 -22.47 2.86 -0.93
C GLN A 142 -23.56 1.80 -0.68
N ALA A 143 -23.18 0.61 -0.24
CA ALA A 143 -24.13 -0.46 0.08
C ALA A 143 -25.09 -0.03 1.21
N ARG A 144 -24.58 0.64 2.24
CA ARG A 144 -25.38 1.13 3.37
C ARG A 144 -26.35 2.24 2.94
N GLU A 145 -25.87 3.25 2.23
CA GLU A 145 -26.63 4.48 1.97
C GLU A 145 -27.49 4.42 0.70
N LYS A 146 -27.05 3.65 -0.30
CA LYS A 146 -27.66 3.61 -1.63
C LYS A 146 -28.20 2.23 -2.01
N ASN A 147 -28.04 1.22 -1.13
CA ASN A 147 -28.41 -0.18 -1.39
C ASN A 147 -27.80 -0.73 -2.70
N LYS A 148 -26.64 -0.22 -3.11
CA LYS A 148 -25.92 -0.70 -4.29
C LYS A 148 -24.45 -0.29 -4.21
N ILE A 149 -23.56 -1.06 -4.84
CA ILE A 149 -22.17 -0.68 -5.10
C ILE A 149 -22.02 -0.43 -6.59
N ARG A 150 -21.43 0.71 -6.96
CA ARG A 150 -21.11 1.02 -8.35
C ARG A 150 -19.72 0.53 -8.71
N LEU A 151 -19.65 -0.27 -9.76
CA LEU A 151 -18.40 -0.75 -10.37
C LEU A 151 -18.29 -0.23 -11.79
N PHE A 152 -17.08 -0.16 -12.34
CA PHE A 152 -16.91 0.27 -13.72
C PHE A 152 -17.19 -0.87 -14.70
N LYS A 153 -17.78 -0.50 -15.83
CA LYS A 153 -17.81 -1.36 -17.01
C LYS A 153 -16.40 -1.64 -17.51
N SER A 154 -16.24 -2.78 -18.17
CA SER A 154 -15.03 -3.11 -18.89
C SER A 154 -15.01 -2.43 -20.26
N TYR A 155 -13.81 -2.02 -20.66
CA TYR A 155 -13.47 -1.46 -21.96
C TYR A 155 -12.43 -2.34 -22.69
N ARG A 156 -12.12 -3.52 -22.14
CA ARG A 156 -11.25 -4.54 -22.72
C ARG A 156 -12.07 -5.81 -22.94
N LYS A 157 -11.96 -6.41 -24.12
CA LYS A 157 -12.81 -7.55 -24.53
C LYS A 157 -12.57 -8.80 -23.67
N GLU A 158 -11.41 -8.90 -23.06
CA GLU A 158 -10.96 -10.02 -22.25
C GLU A 158 -11.58 -10.02 -20.85
N TYR A 159 -12.18 -8.90 -20.42
CA TYR A 159 -12.75 -8.73 -19.09
C TYR A 159 -14.23 -8.40 -19.19
N GLN A 160 -15.05 -9.08 -18.39
CA GLN A 160 -16.44 -8.67 -18.18
C GLN A 160 -16.50 -7.47 -17.22
N ASP A 161 -17.67 -6.85 -17.10
CA ASP A 161 -17.86 -5.73 -16.17
C ASP A 161 -17.55 -6.15 -14.72
N GLY A 162 -16.75 -5.35 -14.01
CA GLY A 162 -16.29 -5.65 -12.65
C GLY A 162 -15.21 -6.74 -12.52
N GLU A 163 -14.79 -7.38 -13.62
CA GLU A 163 -13.78 -8.45 -13.59
C GLU A 163 -12.33 -7.94 -13.56
N GLN A 164 -12.10 -6.63 -13.49
CA GLN A 164 -10.75 -6.11 -13.30
C GLN A 164 -10.25 -6.46 -11.89
N GLU A 165 -8.98 -6.82 -11.78
CA GLU A 165 -8.44 -7.46 -10.60
C GLU A 165 -7.43 -6.59 -9.87
N ARG A 166 -7.41 -6.73 -8.55
CA ARG A 166 -6.43 -6.13 -7.65
C ARG A 166 -6.04 -7.12 -6.57
N ASP A 167 -4.81 -7.01 -6.10
CA ASP A 167 -4.39 -7.59 -4.84
C ASP A 167 -4.81 -6.68 -3.69
N PHE A 168 -5.72 -7.21 -2.87
CA PHE A 168 -6.23 -6.57 -1.65
C PHE A 168 -5.63 -7.26 -0.44
N LEU A 169 -4.88 -6.49 0.36
CA LEU A 169 -4.24 -6.99 1.58
C LEU A 169 -4.96 -6.46 2.82
N TYR A 170 -5.29 -7.35 3.75
CA TYR A 170 -5.87 -6.93 5.02
C TYR A 170 -4.82 -6.23 5.90
N ILE A 171 -5.18 -5.13 6.56
CA ILE A 171 -4.24 -4.31 7.34
C ILE A 171 -3.48 -5.11 8.41
N LYS A 172 -4.11 -6.13 9.00
CA LYS A 172 -3.45 -6.98 10.01
C LYS A 172 -2.31 -7.80 9.41
N ASP A 173 -2.50 -8.32 8.19
CA ASP A 173 -1.43 -9.02 7.46
C ASP A 173 -0.32 -8.05 7.05
N ALA A 174 -0.68 -6.85 6.57
CA ALA A 174 0.32 -5.83 6.24
C ALA A 174 1.20 -5.46 7.44
N VAL A 175 0.60 -5.38 8.64
CA VAL A 175 1.34 -5.17 9.89
C VAL A 175 2.23 -6.36 10.21
N ASN A 176 1.72 -7.60 10.15
CA ASN A 176 2.51 -8.80 10.42
C ASN A 176 3.72 -8.93 9.47
N MET A 177 3.51 -8.68 8.17
CA MET A 177 4.59 -8.67 7.17
C MET A 177 5.61 -7.55 7.41
N THR A 178 5.18 -6.41 7.95
CA THR A 178 6.10 -5.32 8.33
C THR A 178 6.93 -5.69 9.55
N LEU A 179 6.29 -6.25 10.58
CA LEU A 179 6.93 -6.66 11.84
C LEU A 179 7.88 -7.85 11.63
N PHE A 180 7.65 -8.68 10.63
CA PHE A 180 8.61 -9.70 10.23
C PHE A 180 10.03 -9.14 10.04
N PHE A 181 10.18 -7.97 9.40
CA PHE A 181 11.50 -7.35 9.18
C PHE A 181 12.08 -6.64 10.41
N LEU A 182 11.24 -6.39 11.43
CA LEU A 182 11.68 -5.94 12.75
C LEU A 182 12.36 -7.10 13.49
N ASP A 183 11.74 -8.29 13.45
CA ASP A 183 12.24 -9.50 14.12
C ASP A 183 13.42 -10.15 13.39
N HIS A 184 13.64 -9.81 12.11
CA HIS A 184 14.71 -10.35 11.27
C HIS A 184 15.66 -9.24 10.77
N PRO A 185 16.48 -8.63 11.68
CA PRO A 185 17.27 -7.45 11.37
C PRO A 185 18.38 -7.66 10.33
N LYS A 186 18.71 -8.92 10.01
CA LYS A 186 19.73 -9.29 9.00
C LYS A 186 19.21 -9.27 7.57
N ILE A 187 17.89 -9.24 7.37
CA ILE A 187 17.28 -9.29 6.03
C ILE A 187 17.24 -7.87 5.47
N GLY A 188 17.78 -7.64 4.28
CA GLY A 188 17.71 -6.36 3.58
C GLY A 188 17.12 -6.51 2.19
N GLY A 189 16.66 -5.41 1.61
CA GLY A 189 16.19 -5.33 0.23
C GLY A 189 14.83 -4.67 0.10
N ILE A 190 14.26 -4.77 -1.09
CA ILE A 190 12.91 -4.31 -1.40
C ILE A 190 11.98 -5.51 -1.45
N PHE A 191 10.82 -5.41 -0.80
CA PHE A 191 9.85 -6.49 -0.67
C PHE A 191 8.45 -6.02 -1.00
N ASN A 192 7.72 -6.82 -1.77
CA ASN A 192 6.29 -6.64 -1.97
C ASN A 192 5.51 -7.00 -0.71
N ILE A 193 4.62 -6.09 -0.31
CA ILE A 193 3.66 -6.33 0.76
C ILE A 193 2.26 -6.34 0.16
N GLY A 194 1.81 -7.55 -0.18
CA GLY A 194 0.50 -7.84 -0.76
C GLY A 194 0.01 -9.23 -0.36
N ALA A 195 -1.19 -9.59 -0.81
CA ALA A 195 -1.81 -10.87 -0.52
C ALA A 195 -1.25 -12.01 -1.38
N GLY A 196 -0.57 -11.70 -2.49
CA GLY A 196 -0.04 -12.70 -3.40
C GLY A 196 -1.07 -13.29 -4.35
N ARG A 197 -2.28 -12.70 -4.41
CA ARG A 197 -3.40 -13.15 -5.24
C ARG A 197 -4.22 -11.96 -5.71
N ALA A 198 -4.60 -11.98 -6.97
CA ALA A 198 -5.53 -11.03 -7.54
C ALA A 198 -6.97 -11.46 -7.23
N ARG A 199 -7.86 -10.48 -6.97
CA ARG A 199 -9.30 -10.67 -6.82
C ARG A 199 -10.02 -9.59 -7.60
N ASN A 200 -11.16 -9.93 -8.20
CA ASN A 200 -11.94 -8.97 -8.99
C ASN A 200 -12.82 -8.06 -8.10
N TRP A 201 -13.39 -7.02 -8.72
CA TRP A 201 -14.27 -6.09 -8.00
C TRP A 201 -15.63 -6.70 -7.63
N ASN A 202 -16.11 -7.67 -8.41
CA ASN A 202 -17.36 -8.38 -8.17
C ASN A 202 -17.30 -9.20 -6.86
N ASP A 203 -16.18 -9.87 -6.61
CA ASP A 203 -15.86 -10.59 -5.38
C ASP A 203 -15.86 -9.65 -4.18
N LEU A 204 -15.18 -8.50 -4.31
CA LEU A 204 -15.14 -7.48 -3.27
C LEU A 204 -16.54 -6.97 -2.95
N ALA A 205 -17.32 -6.58 -3.95
CA ALA A 205 -18.68 -6.05 -3.77
C ALA A 205 -19.62 -7.10 -3.16
N THR A 206 -19.61 -8.32 -3.69
CA THR A 206 -20.38 -9.45 -3.18
C THR A 206 -20.05 -9.75 -1.73
N THR A 207 -18.76 -9.76 -1.39
CA THR A 207 -18.29 -10.04 -0.02
C THR A 207 -18.76 -8.96 0.96
N ILE A 208 -18.74 -7.69 0.57
CA ILE A 208 -19.25 -6.59 1.42
C ILE A 208 -20.74 -6.81 1.73
N PHE A 209 -21.56 -7.10 0.72
CA PHE A 209 -22.99 -7.35 0.92
C PHE A 209 -23.24 -8.57 1.83
N LYS A 210 -22.55 -9.68 1.57
CA LYS A 210 -22.61 -10.89 2.41
C LYS A 210 -22.22 -10.59 3.86
N ALA A 211 -21.15 -9.82 4.08
CA ALA A 211 -20.72 -9.42 5.42
C ALA A 211 -21.76 -8.54 6.15
N MET A 212 -22.57 -7.78 5.40
CA MET A 212 -23.72 -7.03 5.91
C MET A 212 -25.01 -7.86 6.05
N GLY A 213 -25.00 -9.14 5.68
CA GLY A 213 -26.19 -10.02 5.69
C GLY A 213 -27.21 -9.67 4.61
N ARG A 214 -26.76 -9.22 3.43
CA ARG A 214 -27.60 -8.74 2.34
C ARG A 214 -27.21 -9.39 1.02
N GLU A 215 -28.16 -9.46 0.10
CA GLU A 215 -27.88 -9.89 -1.28
C GLU A 215 -27.05 -8.84 -2.04
N PRO A 216 -26.09 -9.25 -2.89
CA PRO A 216 -25.32 -8.32 -3.71
C PRO A 216 -26.20 -7.48 -4.62
N GLN A 217 -25.97 -6.16 -4.62
CA GLN A 217 -26.60 -5.22 -5.55
C GLN A 217 -25.51 -4.39 -6.22
N ILE A 218 -25.18 -4.73 -7.46
CA ILE A 218 -24.08 -4.12 -8.23
C ILE A 218 -24.65 -3.37 -9.42
N GLU A 219 -24.21 -2.12 -9.61
CA GLU A 219 -24.55 -1.28 -10.77
C GLU A 219 -23.27 -0.99 -11.57
N TYR A 220 -23.23 -1.39 -12.84
CA TYR A 220 -22.08 -1.11 -13.70
C TYR A 220 -22.24 0.23 -14.40
N ILE A 221 -21.31 1.15 -14.15
CA ILE A 221 -21.30 2.51 -14.70
C ILE A 221 -20.15 2.69 -15.70
N SER A 222 -20.34 3.59 -16.66
CA SER A 222 -19.28 3.98 -17.58
C SER A 222 -18.10 4.60 -16.81
N MET A 223 -16.90 4.28 -17.26
CA MET A 223 -15.67 4.85 -16.74
C MET A 223 -15.48 6.27 -17.32
N PRO A 224 -15.05 7.26 -16.52
CA PRO A 224 -14.67 8.57 -17.04
C PRO A 224 -13.60 8.45 -18.13
N GLU A 225 -13.74 9.16 -19.25
CA GLU A 225 -12.80 9.09 -20.38
C GLU A 225 -11.35 9.36 -19.95
N THR A 226 -11.17 10.28 -19.01
CA THR A 226 -9.87 10.66 -18.44
C THR A 226 -9.16 9.53 -17.73
N ILE A 227 -9.86 8.47 -17.31
CA ILE A 227 -9.24 7.36 -16.57
C ILE A 227 -9.16 6.06 -17.37
N ILE A 228 -9.83 5.94 -18.53
CA ILE A 228 -9.89 4.69 -19.31
C ILE A 228 -8.48 4.19 -19.69
N GLN A 229 -7.63 5.09 -20.21
CA GLN A 229 -6.30 4.70 -20.71
C GLN A 229 -5.32 4.33 -19.58
N GLN A 230 -5.49 4.92 -18.40
CA GLN A 230 -4.64 4.69 -17.23
C GLN A 230 -5.22 3.65 -16.26
N TYR A 231 -6.41 3.09 -16.56
CA TYR A 231 -7.03 2.10 -15.70
C TYR A 231 -6.32 0.76 -15.81
N GLN A 232 -5.71 0.33 -14.71
CA GLN A 232 -5.07 -0.97 -14.64
C GLN A 232 -6.13 -2.07 -14.59
N TYR A 233 -5.97 -3.12 -15.39
CA TYR A 233 -6.91 -4.25 -15.39
C TYR A 233 -6.49 -5.37 -14.45
N HIS A 234 -5.18 -5.50 -14.19
CA HIS A 234 -4.64 -6.57 -13.37
C HIS A 234 -3.41 -6.06 -12.61
N THR A 235 -3.45 -6.17 -11.29
CA THR A 235 -2.35 -5.78 -10.39
C THR A 235 -2.27 -6.75 -9.22
N TYR A 236 -1.13 -7.40 -9.02
CA TYR A 236 -0.92 -8.26 -7.86
C TYR A 236 0.52 -8.25 -7.37
N ALA A 237 0.73 -8.61 -6.12
CA ALA A 237 2.06 -8.71 -5.54
C ALA A 237 2.68 -10.08 -5.82
N GLU A 238 3.87 -10.13 -6.40
CA GLU A 238 4.70 -11.33 -6.33
C GLU A 238 5.34 -11.37 -4.93
N ILE A 239 4.87 -12.26 -4.06
CA ILE A 239 5.31 -12.32 -2.65
C ILE A 239 6.32 -13.44 -2.38
N GLN A 240 6.82 -14.13 -3.41
CA GLN A 240 7.71 -15.27 -3.21
C GLN A 240 8.99 -14.87 -2.47
N LYS A 241 9.53 -13.67 -2.75
CA LYS A 241 10.74 -13.17 -2.10
C LYS A 241 10.63 -13.05 -0.58
N ILE A 242 9.51 -12.56 -0.04
CA ILE A 242 9.30 -12.52 1.42
C ILE A 242 9.04 -13.91 1.99
N ARG A 243 8.46 -14.84 1.21
CA ARG A 243 8.34 -16.25 1.59
C ARG A 243 9.70 -16.92 1.73
N ASP A 244 10.57 -16.73 0.74
CA ASP A 244 11.94 -17.25 0.73
C ASP A 244 12.79 -16.64 1.84
N ALA A 245 12.50 -15.40 2.23
CA ALA A 245 13.12 -14.72 3.36
C ALA A 245 12.69 -15.32 4.73
N GLY A 246 11.62 -16.12 4.79
CA GLY A 246 11.18 -16.84 5.99
C GLY A 246 9.80 -16.45 6.52
N TYR A 247 9.03 -15.59 5.84
CA TYR A 247 7.66 -15.27 6.26
C TYR A 247 6.71 -16.43 5.94
N THR A 248 6.25 -17.16 6.96
CA THR A 248 5.44 -18.38 6.80
C THR A 248 3.97 -18.22 7.18
N GLN A 249 3.57 -17.08 7.77
CA GLN A 249 2.17 -16.90 8.20
C GLN A 249 1.20 -16.95 7.01
N PRO A 250 0.01 -17.55 7.17
CA PRO A 250 -1.01 -17.52 6.13
C PRO A 250 -1.47 -16.08 5.87
N ILE A 251 -1.90 -15.81 4.64
CA ILE A 251 -2.51 -14.51 4.29
C ILE A 251 -4.02 -14.62 4.43
N THR A 252 -4.63 -13.68 5.14
CA THR A 252 -6.09 -13.59 5.30
C THR A 252 -6.77 -13.49 3.92
N SER A 253 -7.88 -14.21 3.72
CA SER A 253 -8.68 -14.07 2.50
C SER A 253 -9.37 -12.71 2.40
N LEU A 254 -9.75 -12.34 1.17
CA LEU A 254 -10.58 -11.15 0.93
C LEU A 254 -11.87 -11.27 1.74
N GLU A 255 -12.48 -12.45 1.72
CA GLU A 255 -13.70 -12.80 2.44
C GLU A 255 -13.57 -12.60 3.94
N GLU A 256 -12.55 -13.20 4.55
CA GLU A 256 -12.30 -13.10 5.99
C GLU A 256 -11.96 -11.67 6.41
N GLY A 257 -11.08 -11.00 5.66
CA GLY A 257 -10.67 -9.63 5.95
C GLY A 257 -11.82 -8.63 5.86
N ILE A 258 -12.64 -8.71 4.80
CA ILE A 258 -13.83 -7.86 4.65
C ILE A 258 -14.85 -8.20 5.74
N THR A 259 -15.06 -9.48 6.04
CA THR A 259 -16.01 -9.91 7.07
C THR A 259 -15.62 -9.35 8.43
N ASP A 260 -14.35 -9.49 8.84
CA ASP A 260 -13.83 -8.90 10.09
C ASP A 260 -14.01 -7.38 10.08
N TYR A 261 -13.56 -6.71 9.01
CA TYR A 261 -13.63 -5.26 8.92
C TYR A 261 -15.08 -4.73 9.02
N VAL A 262 -16.00 -5.31 8.25
CA VAL A 262 -17.41 -4.90 8.21
C VAL A 262 -18.10 -5.21 9.54
N LYS A 263 -18.04 -6.45 10.02
CA LYS A 263 -18.82 -6.88 11.19
C LYS A 263 -18.27 -6.37 12.51
N ASN A 264 -16.96 -6.32 12.66
CA ASN A 264 -16.33 -5.99 13.95
C ASN A 264 -15.96 -4.51 14.08
N TYR A 265 -15.92 -3.75 12.98
CA TYR A 265 -15.52 -2.34 13.01
C TYR A 265 -16.54 -1.40 12.32
N LEU A 266 -16.93 -1.66 11.07
CA LEU A 266 -17.76 -0.71 10.33
C LEU A 266 -19.22 -0.65 10.81
N LEU A 267 -19.87 -1.79 10.99
CA LEU A 267 -21.23 -1.89 11.52
C LEU A 267 -21.34 -1.37 12.97
N PRO A 268 -20.48 -1.80 13.92
CA PRO A 268 -20.55 -1.32 15.30
C PRO A 268 -19.86 0.03 15.50
N ASN A 269 -19.30 0.64 14.43
CA ASN A 269 -18.54 1.89 14.48
C ASN A 269 -17.37 1.87 15.49
N LYS A 270 -16.63 0.76 15.55
CA LYS A 270 -15.48 0.57 16.43
C LYS A 270 -14.17 0.87 15.72
N ARG A 271 -13.15 1.26 16.49
CA ARG A 271 -11.78 1.44 16.01
C ARG A 271 -10.90 0.32 16.53
N LEU A 272 -9.85 -0.02 15.78
CA LEU A 272 -8.88 -0.98 16.29
C LEU A 272 -8.01 -0.28 17.34
N GLY A 273 -7.93 -0.87 18.54
CA GLY A 273 -7.17 -0.34 19.68
C GLY A 273 -7.94 0.67 20.55
N SER A 274 -9.23 0.87 20.31
CA SER A 274 -10.14 1.61 21.21
C SER A 274 -10.75 0.72 22.28
#